data_AF-A0A6T7NKL6-F1
#
_entry.id   AF-A0A6T7NKL6-F1
#
_cell.length_a   1.000
_cell.length_b   1.000
_cell.length_c   1.000
_cell.angle_alpha   90.00
_cell.angle_beta   90.00
_cell.angle_gamma   90.00
#
_symmetry.space_group_name_H-M   'P 1'
#
loop_
_entity.id
_entity.type
_entity.pdbx_description
1 polymer ?
#
loop_
_entity_poly.entity_id
_entity_poly.type
_entity_poly.pdbx_seq_one_letter_code
_entity_poly.pdbx_strand_id
1 'polypeptide(L)'
;MAEQSAQQRAAVRLFVERFNSAMSYMALLRAEEGSAAEAEAQQALVTGMRSTDAFLREYADAEGPFFLRDFAMAEEACAPFALRFWHVLPAMRPQHSPSALLEEHKLDRLKAWLEAVVTRPSVTATAMPPAEMVSSYASMMEKMKAMAAAK
;
A
#
# COMPACT_ATOMS: atom_id res chain seq x y z
N MET A 1 -18.87 -2.59 -23.17
CA MET A 1 -17.99 -3.12 -22.12
C MET A 1 -18.15 -4.62 -22.11
N ALA A 2 -17.06 -5.38 -22.27
CA ALA A 2 -17.13 -6.83 -22.13
C ALA A 2 -17.50 -7.17 -20.68
N GLU A 3 -18.39 -8.14 -20.48
CA GLU A 3 -18.78 -8.59 -19.15
C GLU A 3 -17.58 -9.23 -18.45
N GLN A 4 -17.27 -8.80 -17.22
CA GLN A 4 -16.20 -9.42 -16.43
C GLN A 4 -16.56 -10.87 -16.12
N SER A 5 -15.64 -11.80 -16.33
CA SER A 5 -15.88 -13.21 -16.00
C SER A 5 -16.03 -13.42 -14.49
N ALA A 6 -16.67 -14.52 -14.09
CA ALA A 6 -16.77 -14.89 -12.68
C ALA A 6 -15.38 -15.04 -12.03
N GLN A 7 -14.40 -15.55 -12.78
CA GLN A 7 -13.01 -15.67 -12.33
C GLN A 7 -12.39 -14.30 -12.09
N GLN A 8 -12.56 -13.33 -13.00
CA GLN A 8 -12.02 -11.98 -12.83
C GLN A 8 -12.59 -11.28 -11.58
N ARG A 9 -13.89 -11.39 -11.35
CA ARG A 9 -14.52 -10.82 -10.15
C ARG A 9 -14.02 -11.48 -8.86
N ALA A 10 -13.77 -12.78 -8.87
CA ALA A 10 -13.19 -13.49 -7.73
C ALA A 10 -11.74 -13.04 -7.48
N ALA A 11 -10.94 -12.93 -8.54
CA ALA A 11 -9.55 -12.48 -8.46
C ALA A 11 -9.43 -11.04 -7.90
N VAL A 12 -10.32 -10.13 -8.31
CA VAL A 12 -10.39 -8.77 -7.76
C VAL A 12 -10.62 -8.78 -6.24
N ARG A 13 -11.58 -9.58 -5.75
CA ARG A 13 -11.86 -9.66 -4.30
C ARG A 13 -10.68 -10.21 -3.52
N LEU A 14 -10.06 -11.28 -4.03
CA LEU A 14 -8.88 -11.88 -3.45
C LEU A 14 -7.69 -10.92 -3.44
N PHE A 15 -7.53 -10.12 -4.50
CA PHE A 15 -6.51 -9.09 -4.55
C PHE A 15 -6.73 -8.04 -3.46
N VAL A 16 -7.94 -7.53 -3.30
CA VAL A 16 -8.25 -6.50 -2.28
C VAL A 16 -7.96 -7.04 -0.87
N GLU A 17 -8.38 -8.27 -0.58
CA GLU A 17 -8.11 -8.92 0.71
C GLU A 17 -6.60 -9.10 0.96
N ARG A 18 -5.88 -9.58 -0.06
CA ARG A 18 -4.43 -9.74 0.00
C ARG A 18 -3.72 -8.41 0.18
N PHE A 19 -4.06 -7.40 -0.60
CA PHE A 19 -3.43 -6.09 -0.54
C PHE A 19 -3.57 -5.49 0.86
N ASN A 20 -4.79 -5.51 1.42
CA ASN A 20 -5.07 -4.95 2.75
C ASN A 20 -4.35 -5.70 3.89
N SER A 21 -4.20 -7.02 3.78
CA SER A 21 -3.50 -7.82 4.79
C SER A 21 -1.98 -7.74 4.66
N ALA A 22 -1.47 -7.72 3.44
CA ALA A 22 -0.04 -7.82 3.14
C ALA A 22 0.71 -6.48 3.19
N MET A 23 0.05 -5.37 2.85
CA MET A 23 0.73 -4.08 2.67
C MET A 23 0.79 -3.21 3.93
N SER A 24 0.38 -3.74 5.10
CA SER A 24 0.36 -2.97 6.34
C SER A 24 1.74 -2.50 6.78
N TYR A 25 1.94 -1.18 6.89
CA TYR A 25 3.18 -0.54 7.37
C TYR A 25 3.06 0.00 8.80
N MET A 26 1.96 -0.29 9.50
CA MET A 26 1.69 0.24 10.85
C MET A 26 2.66 -0.30 11.91
N ALA A 27 3.22 -1.49 11.71
CA ALA A 27 4.25 -2.03 12.58
C ALA A 27 5.55 -1.19 12.51
N LEU A 28 5.96 -0.76 11.30
CA LEU A 28 7.12 0.11 11.10
C LEU A 28 6.94 1.49 11.76
N LEU A 29 5.75 2.07 11.68
CA LEU A 29 5.48 3.35 12.34
C LEU A 29 5.55 3.27 13.86
N ARG A 30 5.23 2.11 14.43
CA ARG A 30 5.22 1.88 15.88
C ARG A 30 6.57 1.45 16.44
N ALA A 31 7.37 0.75 15.64
CA ALA A 31 8.67 0.26 16.07
C ALA A 31 9.62 1.41 16.40
N GLU A 32 10.50 1.20 17.37
CA GLU A 32 11.63 2.11 17.61
C GLU A 32 12.65 1.97 16.49
N GLU A 33 13.26 3.08 16.10
CA GLU A 33 14.24 3.10 15.02
C GLU A 33 15.52 2.35 15.43
N GLY A 34 16.03 1.51 14.54
CA GLY A 34 17.15 0.61 14.77
C GLY A 34 16.81 -0.64 15.59
N SER A 35 15.55 -0.81 16.02
CA SER A 35 15.15 -1.95 16.85
C SER A 35 14.97 -3.24 16.04
N ALA A 36 15.04 -4.39 16.73
CA ALA A 36 14.69 -5.68 16.12
C ALA A 36 13.24 -5.72 15.62
N ALA A 37 12.33 -5.00 16.29
CA ALA A 37 10.94 -4.89 15.89
C ALA A 37 10.78 -4.11 14.57
N GLU A 38 11.64 -3.11 14.32
CA GLU A 38 11.65 -2.40 13.03
C GLU A 38 12.11 -3.33 11.91
N ALA A 39 13.19 -4.08 12.13
CA ALA A 39 13.70 -5.04 11.15
C ALA A 39 12.66 -6.13 10.81
N GLU A 40 11.97 -6.67 11.82
CA GLU A 40 10.90 -7.65 11.61
C GLU A 40 9.72 -7.04 10.84
N ALA A 41 9.31 -5.83 11.21
CA ALA A 41 8.23 -5.11 10.53
C ALA A 41 8.57 -4.78 9.07
N GLN A 42 9.83 -4.41 8.79
CA GLN A 42 10.33 -4.18 7.43
C GLN A 42 10.27 -5.48 6.63
N GLN A 43 10.76 -6.59 7.19
CA GLN A 43 10.74 -7.88 6.53
C GLN A 43 9.30 -8.36 6.24
N ALA A 44 8.38 -8.14 7.17
CA ALA A 44 6.97 -8.47 6.99
C ALA A 44 6.34 -7.65 5.84
N LEU A 45 6.60 -6.33 5.81
CA LEU A 45 6.14 -5.46 4.73
C LEU A 45 6.70 -5.91 3.38
N VAL A 46 8.00 -6.17 3.28
CA VAL A 46 8.66 -6.63 2.05
C VAL A 46 8.09 -7.97 1.58
N THR A 47 7.85 -8.90 2.49
CA THR A 47 7.18 -10.17 2.20
C THR A 47 5.80 -9.94 1.61
N GLY A 48 5.03 -9.02 2.19
CA GLY A 48 3.71 -8.66 1.70
C GLY A 48 3.74 -7.98 0.32
N MET A 49 4.69 -7.08 0.10
CA MET A 49 4.92 -6.45 -1.21
C MET A 49 5.24 -7.48 -2.28
N ARG A 50 6.13 -8.45 -1.99
CA ARG A 50 6.47 -9.55 -2.91
C ARG A 50 5.24 -10.42 -3.24
N SER A 51 4.45 -10.77 -2.23
CA SER A 51 3.22 -11.57 -2.42
C SER A 51 2.18 -10.83 -3.28
N THR A 52 2.08 -9.52 -3.10
CA THR A 52 1.17 -8.66 -3.88
C THR A 52 1.65 -8.50 -5.32
N ASP A 53 2.95 -8.25 -5.53
CA ASP A 53 3.56 -8.17 -6.86
C ASP A 53 3.39 -9.49 -7.65
N ALA A 54 3.65 -10.63 -7.00
CA ALA A 54 3.43 -11.94 -7.60
C ALA A 54 1.97 -12.15 -8.04
N PHE A 55 1.02 -11.74 -7.20
CA PHE A 55 -0.40 -11.85 -7.54
C PHE A 55 -0.79 -10.96 -8.72
N LEU A 56 -0.28 -9.73 -8.77
CA LEU A 56 -0.50 -8.84 -9.91
C LEU A 56 0.07 -9.44 -11.19
N ARG A 57 1.26 -10.04 -11.15
CA ARG A 57 1.87 -10.67 -12.33
C ARG A 57 1.07 -11.88 -12.85
N GLU A 58 0.44 -12.61 -11.95
CA GLU A 58 -0.29 -13.84 -12.29
C GLU A 58 -1.72 -13.56 -12.77
N TYR A 59 -2.42 -12.62 -12.13
CA TYR A 59 -3.87 -12.44 -12.31
C TYR A 59 -4.29 -11.10 -12.92
N ALA A 60 -3.43 -10.08 -12.89
CA ALA A 60 -3.79 -8.79 -13.46
C ALA A 60 -3.74 -8.82 -14.98
N ASP A 61 -4.48 -7.89 -15.60
CA ASP A 61 -4.37 -7.63 -17.02
C ASP A 61 -2.93 -7.26 -17.39
N ALA A 62 -2.44 -7.83 -18.50
CA ALA A 62 -1.09 -7.59 -19.01
C ALA A 62 -1.01 -6.25 -19.77
N GLU A 63 -2.13 -5.76 -20.28
CA GLU A 63 -2.26 -4.51 -21.02
C GLU A 63 -2.67 -3.36 -20.10
N GLY A 64 -1.77 -2.97 -19.21
CA GLY A 64 -1.92 -1.75 -18.42
C GLY A 64 -1.42 -1.85 -16.98
N PRO A 65 -1.49 -0.74 -16.24
CA PRO A 65 -0.97 -0.69 -14.88
C PRO A 65 -1.98 -1.19 -13.83
N PHE A 66 -3.28 -1.28 -14.15
CA PHE A 66 -4.33 -1.67 -13.20
C PHE A 66 -4.52 -3.19 -13.10
N PHE A 67 -5.34 -3.64 -12.15
CA PHE A 67 -5.64 -5.04 -11.96
C PHE A 67 -6.43 -5.62 -13.14
N LEU A 68 -7.40 -4.86 -13.65
CA LEU A 68 -8.06 -5.12 -14.93
C LEU A 68 -7.55 -4.11 -15.96
N ARG A 69 -7.95 -4.23 -17.23
CA ARG A 69 -7.59 -3.27 -18.28
C ARG A 69 -7.91 -1.82 -17.90
N ASP A 70 -9.07 -1.61 -17.28
CA ASP A 70 -9.52 -0.30 -16.81
C ASP A 70 -9.52 -0.24 -15.28
N PHE A 71 -9.40 0.97 -14.73
CA PHE A 71 -9.54 1.23 -13.29
C PHE A 71 -10.89 0.71 -12.78
N ALA A 72 -10.85 -0.14 -11.75
CA ALA A 72 -12.03 -0.84 -11.25
C ALA A 72 -12.02 -0.94 -9.72
N MET A 73 -12.88 -1.84 -9.21
CA MET A 73 -13.08 -2.07 -7.78
C MET A 73 -11.79 -2.39 -7.01
N ALA A 74 -10.82 -3.07 -7.64
CA ALA A 74 -9.52 -3.37 -7.03
C ALA A 74 -8.79 -2.09 -6.63
N GLU A 75 -8.69 -1.14 -7.55
CA GLU A 75 -8.03 0.14 -7.30
C GLU A 75 -8.85 1.02 -6.37
N GLU A 76 -10.17 1.09 -6.55
CA GLU A 76 -11.06 1.89 -5.70
C GLU A 76 -10.95 1.49 -4.23
N ALA A 77 -10.98 0.19 -3.94
CA ALA A 77 -10.88 -0.33 -2.57
C ALA A 77 -9.50 -0.10 -1.94
N CYS A 78 -8.43 -0.16 -2.74
CA CYS A 78 -7.06 -0.10 -2.25
C CYS A 78 -6.45 1.32 -2.28
N ALA A 79 -6.99 2.24 -3.10
CA ALA A 79 -6.45 3.58 -3.30
C ALA A 79 -6.24 4.39 -2.02
N PRO A 80 -7.16 4.39 -1.03
CA PRO A 80 -6.94 5.14 0.21
C PRO A 80 -5.71 4.64 0.98
N PHE A 81 -5.45 3.33 0.95
CA PHE A 81 -4.27 2.77 1.60
C PHE A 81 -3.01 3.02 0.78
N ALA A 82 -3.07 2.86 -0.55
CA ALA A 82 -1.96 3.14 -1.46
C ALA A 82 -1.45 4.58 -1.31
N LEU A 83 -2.35 5.57 -1.26
CA LEU A 83 -2.00 6.97 -1.01
C LEU A 83 -1.25 7.16 0.30
N ARG A 84 -1.76 6.56 1.39
CA ARG A 84 -1.14 6.70 2.72
C ARG A 84 0.20 5.98 2.78
N PHE A 85 0.32 4.81 2.17
CA PHE A 85 1.61 4.13 2.01
C PHE A 85 2.61 5.03 1.29
N TRP A 86 2.19 5.65 0.18
CA TRP A 86 3.05 6.50 -0.65
C TRP A 86 3.49 7.81 0.01
N HIS A 87 2.64 8.40 0.85
CA HIS A 87 2.92 9.72 1.45
C HIS A 87 3.30 9.67 2.93
N VAL A 88 2.66 8.82 3.72
CA VAL A 88 2.87 8.77 5.19
C VAL A 88 4.16 8.04 5.53
N LEU A 89 4.38 6.85 4.96
CA LEU A 89 5.54 6.05 5.31
C LEU A 89 6.87 6.80 5.07
N PRO A 90 7.15 7.38 3.88
CA PRO A 90 8.42 8.08 3.66
C PRO A 90 8.53 9.39 4.45
N ALA A 91 7.42 10.02 4.82
CA ALA A 91 7.45 11.24 5.65
C ALA A 91 7.78 10.95 7.12
N MET A 92 7.34 9.80 7.64
CA MET A 92 7.56 9.42 9.04
C MET A 92 8.76 8.48 9.24
N ARG A 93 9.13 7.72 8.21
CA ARG A 93 10.24 6.76 8.17
C ARG A 93 10.96 6.85 6.81
N PRO A 94 11.78 7.88 6.58
CA PRO A 94 12.42 8.12 5.29
C PRO A 94 13.26 6.94 4.77
N GLN A 95 13.88 6.17 5.68
CA GLN A 95 14.66 4.98 5.38
C GLN A 95 13.82 3.83 4.77
N HIS A 96 12.49 3.85 4.94
CA HIS A 96 11.56 2.84 4.44
C HIS A 96 10.69 3.38 3.29
N SER A 97 11.23 4.29 2.48
CA SER A 97 10.49 4.87 1.35
C SER A 97 9.94 3.78 0.41
N PRO A 98 8.63 3.79 0.09
CA PRO A 98 8.02 2.84 -0.83
C PRO A 98 8.75 2.69 -2.15
N SER A 99 9.16 3.80 -2.78
CA SER A 99 9.86 3.77 -4.07
C SER A 99 11.19 3.04 -3.98
N ALA A 100 11.95 3.29 -2.91
CA ALA A 100 13.24 2.62 -2.69
C ALA A 100 13.06 1.12 -2.44
N LEU A 101 12.10 0.73 -1.60
CA LEU A 101 11.80 -0.67 -1.32
C LEU A 101 11.32 -1.44 -2.56
N LEU A 102 10.49 -0.81 -3.40
CA LEU A 102 10.02 -1.39 -4.66
C LEU A 102 11.17 -1.62 -5.65
N GLU A 103 12.09 -0.65 -5.75
CA GLU A 103 13.27 -0.73 -6.64
C GLU A 103 14.28 -1.77 -6.14
N GLU A 104 14.63 -1.73 -4.85
CA GLU A 104 15.57 -2.67 -4.22
C GLU A 104 15.14 -4.12 -4.44
N HIS A 105 13.84 -4.39 -4.36
CA HIS A 105 13.27 -5.72 -4.48
C HIS A 105 12.76 -6.09 -5.88
N LYS A 106 12.93 -5.20 -6.88
CA LYS A 106 12.52 -5.41 -8.28
C LYS A 106 11.03 -5.72 -8.45
N LEU A 107 10.19 -4.99 -7.72
CA LEU A 107 8.74 -5.17 -7.68
C LEU A 107 8.04 -4.26 -8.70
N ASP A 108 8.47 -4.37 -9.96
CA ASP A 108 8.11 -3.42 -11.01
C ASP A 108 6.60 -3.38 -11.30
N ARG A 109 5.92 -4.53 -11.17
CA ARG A 109 4.48 -4.62 -11.45
C ARG A 109 3.66 -3.93 -10.37
N LEU A 110 4.04 -4.13 -9.10
CA LEU A 110 3.45 -3.43 -7.96
C LEU A 110 3.78 -1.93 -8.01
N LYS A 111 5.00 -1.55 -8.40
CA LYS A 111 5.38 -0.14 -8.57
C LYS A 111 4.49 0.54 -9.60
N ALA A 112 4.38 -0.02 -10.80
CA ALA A 112 3.52 0.52 -11.85
C ALA A 112 2.05 0.62 -11.42
N TRP A 113 1.55 -0.38 -10.70
CA TRP A 113 0.18 -0.37 -10.16
C TRP A 113 -0.02 0.75 -9.13
N LEU A 114 0.88 0.86 -8.14
CA LEU A 114 0.80 1.89 -7.10
C LEU A 114 0.86 3.29 -7.70
N GLU A 115 1.84 3.54 -8.58
CA GLU A 115 2.01 4.84 -9.24
C GLU A 115 0.77 5.23 -10.04
N ALA A 116 0.19 4.30 -10.81
CA ALA A 116 -1.02 4.57 -11.58
C ALA A 116 -2.25 4.84 -10.68
N VAL A 117 -2.35 4.15 -9.54
CA VAL A 117 -3.43 4.37 -8.58
C VAL A 117 -3.31 5.73 -7.89
N VAL A 118 -2.13 6.05 -7.33
CA VAL A 118 -1.96 7.28 -6.54
C VAL A 118 -1.95 8.55 -7.40
N THR A 119 -1.71 8.43 -8.71
CA THR A 119 -1.77 9.55 -9.65
C THR A 119 -3.11 9.69 -10.38
N ARG A 120 -4.04 8.75 -10.19
CA ARG A 120 -5.35 8.77 -10.87
C ARG A 120 -6.14 10.04 -10.49
N PRO A 121 -6.68 10.81 -11.46
CA PRO A 121 -7.45 12.02 -11.19
C PRO A 121 -8.59 11.87 -10.17
N SER A 122 -9.34 10.77 -10.19
CA SER A 122 -10.42 10.52 -9.22
C SER A 122 -9.90 10.27 -7.81
N VAL A 123 -8.71 9.67 -7.69
CA VAL A 123 -8.04 9.40 -6.41
C VAL A 123 -7.47 10.71 -5.87
N THR A 124 -6.75 11.48 -6.68
CA THR A 124 -6.13 12.74 -6.23
C THR A 124 -7.16 13.83 -5.95
N ALA A 125 -8.26 13.90 -6.69
CA ALA A 125 -9.33 14.87 -6.44
C ALA A 125 -10.10 14.64 -5.12
N THR A 126 -10.02 13.44 -4.55
CA THR A 126 -10.69 13.07 -3.29
C THR A 126 -9.71 12.82 -2.14
N ALA A 127 -8.41 12.89 -2.40
CA ALA A 127 -7.38 12.71 -1.40
C ALA A 127 -7.30 13.91 -0.46
N MET A 128 -7.10 13.62 0.82
CA MET A 128 -6.62 14.62 1.78
C MET A 128 -5.23 15.12 1.35
N PRO A 129 -4.92 16.43 1.52
CA PRO A 129 -3.58 16.95 1.27
C PRO A 129 -2.50 16.12 1.99
N PRO A 130 -1.35 15.79 1.36
CA PRO A 130 -0.34 14.93 1.96
C PRO A 130 0.14 15.39 3.34
N ALA A 131 0.32 16.69 3.54
CA ALA A 131 0.74 17.26 4.84
C ALA A 131 -0.29 16.99 5.96
N GLU A 132 -1.59 17.12 5.66
CA GLU A 132 -2.66 16.83 6.61
C GLU A 132 -2.74 15.33 6.92
N MET A 133 -2.54 14.49 5.91
CA MET A 133 -2.50 13.04 6.05
C MET A 133 -1.37 12.59 6.97
N VAL A 134 -0.17 13.13 6.79
CA VAL A 134 1.00 12.89 7.65
C VAL A 134 0.72 13.37 9.07
N SER A 135 0.20 14.59 9.24
CA SER A 135 -0.15 15.15 10.55
C SER A 135 -1.18 14.29 11.30
N SER A 136 -2.20 13.79 10.61
CA SER A 136 -3.21 12.90 11.19
C SER A 136 -2.58 11.60 11.70
N TYR A 137 -1.64 11.02 10.95
CA TYR A 137 -0.93 9.80 11.36
C TYR A 137 0.02 10.05 12.51
N ALA A 138 0.75 11.16 12.52
CA ALA A 138 1.60 11.56 13.64
C ALA A 138 0.78 11.69 14.94
N SER A 139 -0.36 12.39 14.89
CA SER A 139 -1.26 12.51 16.06
C SER A 139 -1.78 11.15 16.54
N MET A 140 -2.14 10.26 15.61
CA MET A 140 -2.58 8.91 15.95
C MET A 140 -1.46 8.08 16.62
N MET A 141 -0.22 8.15 16.11
CA MET A 141 0.92 7.42 16.69
C MET A 141 1.23 7.91 18.11
N GLU A 142 1.19 9.22 18.36
CA GLU A 142 1.42 9.76 19.70
C GLU A 142 0.34 9.31 20.69
N LYS A 143 -0.94 9.29 20.27
CA LYS A 143 -2.04 8.74 21.08
C LYS A 143 -1.83 7.25 21.39
N MET A 144 -1.38 6.47 20.40
CA MET A 144 -1.11 5.04 20.60
C MET A 144 0.02 4.80 21.59
N LYS A 145 1.11 5.57 21.52
CA LYS A 145 2.21 5.51 22.49
C LYS A 145 1.75 5.86 23.90
N ALA A 146 0.98 6.94 24.05
CA ALA A 146 0.43 7.36 25.33
C ALA A 146 -0.47 6.29 25.97
N MET A 147 -1.33 5.63 25.17
CA MET A 147 -2.18 4.53 25.65
C MET A 147 -1.40 3.28 26.03
N ALA A 148 -0.28 3.00 25.35
CA ALA A 148 0.58 1.87 25.68
C ALA A 148 1.36 2.10 26.98
N ALA A 149 1.81 3.33 27.24
CA ALA A 149 2.53 3.70 28.46
C ALA A 149 1.65 3.79 29.72
N ALA A 150 0.33 3.90 29.55
CA ALA A 150 -0.65 3.94 30.64
C ALA A 150 -1.13 2.55 31.11
N LYS A 151 -0.64 1.47 30.49
CA LYS A 151 -0.92 0.08 30.85
C LYS A 151 0.25 -0.52 31.62
#